data_AF-A0A662PZM6-F1
#
_entry.id   AF-A0A662PZM6-F1
#
_cell.length_a   1.000
_cell.length_b   1.000
_cell.length_c   1.000
_cell.angle_alpha   90.00
_cell.angle_beta   90.00
_cell.angle_gamma   90.00
#
_symmetry.space_group_name_H-M   'P 1'
#
loop_
_entity.id
_entity.type
_entity.pdbx_description
1 polymer ?
#
loop_
_entity_poly.entity_id
_entity_poly.type
_entity_poly.pdbx_seq_one_letter_code
_entity_poly.pdbx_strand_id
1 'polypeptide(L)' 'MDDSEVVSIRYPFQHLEACPKCGRRLKVASMQDYGEEDGIYRLVTYVCEAGHWIPHRQLILRKFSLAPRQVS' A
#
# COMPACT_ATOMS: atom_id res chain seq x y z
N MET A 1 18.87 -24.99 -3.12
CA MET A 1 17.56 -24.32 -2.96
C MET A 1 17.74 -23.36 -1.82
N ASP A 2 17.74 -22.07 -2.10
CA ASP A 2 18.01 -21.03 -1.10
C ASP A 2 16.69 -20.73 -0.39
N ASP A 3 16.50 -21.38 0.77
CA ASP A 3 15.38 -21.19 1.69
C ASP A 3 15.54 -19.85 2.47
N SER A 4 15.84 -18.77 1.75
CA SER A 4 15.85 -17.43 2.33
C SER A 4 14.43 -17.11 2.81
N GLU A 5 14.15 -17.33 4.10
CA GLU A 5 12.91 -16.93 4.76
C GLU A 5 12.69 -15.43 4.54
N VAL A 6 11.75 -15.08 3.66
CA VAL A 6 11.34 -13.69 3.47
C VAL A 6 10.49 -13.30 4.68
N VAL A 7 11.12 -12.68 5.68
CA VAL A 7 10.39 -12.03 6.76
C VAL A 7 9.59 -10.88 6.15
N SER A 8 8.30 -10.82 6.46
CA SER A 8 7.44 -9.74 6.00
C SER A 8 6.62 -9.15 7.13
N ILE A 9 6.41 -7.84 7.06
CA ILE A 9 5.53 -7.11 7.99
C ILE A 9 4.33 -6.62 7.19
N ARG A 10 3.13 -6.91 7.68
CA ARG A 10 1.88 -6.40 7.10
C ARG A 10 1.42 -5.17 7.86
N TYR A 11 1.10 -4.12 7.12
CA TYR A 11 0.51 -2.90 7.66
C TYR A 11 -0.96 -2.81 7.25
N PRO A 12 -1.88 -2.48 8.16
CA PRO A 12 -3.25 -2.19 7.79
C PRO A 12 -3.27 -0.98 6.84
N PHE A 13 -4.06 -1.07 5.79
CA PHE A 13 -4.29 0.06 4.90
C PHE A 13 -5.13 1.12 5.62
N GLN A 14 -4.64 2.35 5.68
CA GLN A 14 -5.35 3.46 6.30
C GLN A 14 -6.27 4.10 5.26
N HIS A 15 -7.58 3.89 5.41
CA HIS A 15 -8.54 4.51 4.49
C HIS A 15 -8.72 6.00 4.82
N LEU A 16 -8.88 6.83 3.79
CA LEU A 16 -9.29 8.22 3.97
C LEU A 16 -10.74 8.29 4.44
N GLU A 17 -10.98 9.03 5.52
CA GLU A 17 -12.32 9.22 6.10
C GLU A 17 -13.15 10.25 5.33
N ALA A 18 -12.50 11.31 4.84
CA ALA A 18 -13.13 12.41 4.13
C ALA A 18 -12.21 12.97 3.03
N CYS A 19 -12.81 13.68 2.08
CA CYS A 19 -12.09 14.34 1.01
C CYS A 19 -11.07 15.34 1.57
N PRO A 20 -9.77 15.18 1.33
CA PRO A 20 -8.77 16.12 1.86
C PRO A 20 -8.89 17.52 1.22
N LYS A 21 -9.62 17.65 0.12
CA LYS A 21 -9.85 18.94 -0.58
C LYS A 21 -11.08 19.69 -0.06
N CYS A 22 -12.15 19.00 0.31
CA CYS A 22 -13.43 19.64 0.62
C CYS A 22 -14.20 19.04 1.79
N GLY A 23 -13.64 18.07 2.51
CA GLY A 23 -14.24 17.43 3.70
C GLY A 23 -15.45 16.54 3.42
N ARG A 24 -15.92 16.43 2.17
CA ARG A 24 -17.09 15.60 1.82
C ARG A 24 -16.77 14.10 1.88
N ARG A 25 -17.83 13.30 1.99
CA ARG A 25 -17.77 11.84 2.03
C ARG A 25 -17.09 11.28 0.78
N LEU A 26 -16.33 10.20 1.00
CA LEU A 26 -15.64 9.47 -0.04
C LEU A 26 -16.35 8.15 -0.39
N LYS A 27 -16.22 7.76 -1.66
CA LYS A 27 -16.53 6.42 -2.17
C LYS A 27 -15.28 5.87 -2.85
N VAL A 28 -15.00 4.59 -2.64
CA VAL A 28 -13.94 3.88 -3.39
C VAL A 28 -14.40 3.71 -4.84
N ALA A 29 -13.62 4.24 -5.78
CA ALA A 29 -13.83 4.07 -7.21
C ALA A 29 -13.05 2.86 -7.75
N SER A 30 -11.83 2.64 -7.24
CA SER A 30 -11.01 1.48 -7.59
C SER A 30 -10.02 1.13 -6.48
N MET A 31 -9.58 -0.13 -6.46
CA MET A 31 -8.52 -0.64 -5.58
C MET A 31 -7.63 -1.58 -6.39
N GLN A 32 -6.31 -1.37 -6.29
CA GLN A 32 -5.32 -2.17 -6.99
C GLN A 32 -4.12 -2.42 -6.08
N ASP A 33 -3.64 -3.66 -6.06
CA ASP A 33 -2.41 -4.04 -5.36
C ASP A 33 -1.33 -4.33 -6.39
N TYR A 34 -0.10 -3.88 -6.13
CA TYR A 34 1.05 -4.15 -6.98
C TYR A 34 2.30 -4.42 -6.16
N GLY A 35 3.04 -5.43 -6.59
CA GLY A 35 4.29 -5.84 -5.97
C GLY A 35 5.45 -4.98 -6.47
N GLU A 36 6.29 -4.54 -5.54
CA GLU A 36 7.59 -3.93 -5.78
C GLU A 36 8.67 -4.77 -5.09
N GLU A 37 9.95 -4.46 -5.33
CA GLU A 37 11.09 -5.18 -4.74
C GLU A 37 11.00 -5.24 -3.20
N ASP A 38 10.53 -4.15 -2.62
CA ASP A 38 10.48 -3.93 -1.19
C ASP A 38 9.17 -4.39 -0.53
N GLY A 39 8.17 -4.79 -1.32
CA GLY A 39 6.86 -5.08 -0.75
C GLY A 39 5.67 -5.11 -1.71
N ILE A 40 4.48 -4.90 -1.15
CA ILE A 40 3.22 -4.75 -1.88
C ILE A 40 2.63 -3.39 -1.50
N TYR A 41 2.37 -2.57 -2.51
CA TYR A 41 1.64 -1.33 -2.38
C TYR A 41 0.18 -1.53 -2.77
N ARG A 42 -0.71 -0.87 -2.05
CA ARG A 42 -2.13 -0.74 -2.40
C ARG A 42 -2.41 0.69 -2.82
N LEU A 43 -3.01 0.85 -3.99
CA LEU A 43 -3.57 2.11 -4.48
C LEU A 43 -5.09 2.01 -4.43
N VAL A 44 -5.71 2.88 -3.64
CA VAL A 44 -7.16 3.08 -3.64
C VAL A 44 -7.45 4.44 -4.24
N THR A 45 -8.26 4.48 -5.28
CA THR A 45 -8.75 5.75 -5.83
C THR A 45 -10.12 6.03 -5.25
N TYR A 46 -10.26 7.17 -4.59
CA TYR A 46 -11.53 7.65 -4.06
C TYR A 46 -12.11 8.73 -4.95
N VAL A 47 -13.44 8.80 -4.97
CA VAL A 47 -14.19 9.94 -5.51
C VAL A 47 -15.09 10.49 -4.42
N CYS A 48 -15.07 11.80 -4.21
CA CYS A 48 -16.01 12.46 -3.29
C CYS A 48 -17.30 12.89 -4.01
N GLU A 49 -18.33 13.25 -3.25
CA GLU A 49 -19.60 13.75 -3.79
C GLU A 49 -19.46 15.03 -4.65
N ALA A 50 -18.35 15.78 -4.49
CA ALA A 50 -18.03 16.93 -5.34
C ALA A 50 -17.36 16.55 -6.69
N GLY A 51 -17.05 15.28 -6.91
CA GLY A 51 -16.33 14.81 -8.10
C GLY A 51 -14.80 14.88 -8.04
N HIS A 52 -14.19 15.24 -6.90
CA HIS A 52 -12.72 15.17 -6.77
C HIS A 52 -12.24 13.72 -6.72
N TRP A 53 -11.29 13.41 -7.59
CA TRP A 53 -10.54 12.14 -7.61
C TRP A 53 -9.31 12.22 -6.72
N ILE A 54 -9.14 11.24 -5.83
CA ILE A 54 -8.06 11.19 -4.84
C ILE A 54 -7.40 9.82 -4.89
N PRO A 55 -6.22 9.70 -5.53
CA PRO A 55 -5.41 8.50 -5.43
C PRO A 55 -4.74 8.45 -4.05
N HIS A 56 -4.90 7.34 -3.33
CA HIS A 56 -4.24 7.09 -2.06
C HIS A 56 -3.43 5.78 -2.13
N ARG A 57 -2.11 5.91 -2.06
CA ARG A 57 -1.15 4.80 -2.12
C ARG A 57 -0.53 4.56 -0.75
N GLN A 58 -0.46 3.31 -0.33
CA GLN A 58 0.23 2.90 0.90
C GLN A 58 0.95 1.56 0.72
N LEU A 59 2.12 1.41 1.33
CA LEU A 59 2.75 0.09 1.50
C LEU A 59 1.91 -0.73 2.51
N ILE A 60 1.42 -1.90 2.10
CA ILE A 60 0.61 -2.79 2.95
C ILE A 60 1.35 -4.06 3.37
N LEU A 61 2.45 -4.38 2.69
CA LEU A 61 3.34 -5.48 3.05
C LEU A 61 4.77 -5.06 2.75
N ARG A 62 5.65 -5.04 3.75
CA ARG A 62 7.09 -4.88 3.55
C ARG A 62 7.74 -6.27 3.51
N LYS A 63 8.57 -6.52 2.52
CA LYS A 63 9.44 -7.70 2.45
C LYS A 63 10.82 -7.32 2.98
N PHE A 64 11.40 -8.19 3.78
CA PHE A 64 12.79 -8.14 4.21
C PHE A 64 13.48 -9.38 3.66
N SER A 65 14.50 -9.18 2.85
CA SER A 65 15.39 -10.27 2.47
C SER A 65 16.32 -10.54 3.65
N LEU A 66 16.09 -11.63 4.39
CA LEU A 66 17.11 -12.18 5.28
C LEU A 66 18.02 -13.08 4.45
N ALA A 67 19.06 -12.50 3.86
CA ALA A 67 20.26 -13.26 3.56
C ALA A 67 21.41 -12.63 4.35
N PRO A 68 22.12 -13.38 5.20
CA PRO A 68 23.32 -12.85 5.82
C PRO A 68 24.30 -12.50 4.71
N ARG A 69 24.88 -11.30 4.75
CA ARG A 69 26.12 -11.04 4.03
C ARG A 69 27.18 -11.97 4.65
N GLN A 70 27.35 -13.17 4.10
CA GLN A 70 28.61 -13.88 4.26
C GLN A 70 29.64 -13.12 3.43
N VAL A 71 30.34 -12.21 4.12
CA VAL A 71 31.65 -11.75 3.68
C VAL A 71 32.64 -12.72 4.31
N SER A 72 33.06 -13.75 3.57
CA SER A 72 34.31 -14.51 3.75
C SER A 72 34.50 -15.44 2.56
#